data_AF-A0A964L120-F1
#
_entry.id   AF-A0A964L120-F1
#
_cell.length_a   1.000
_cell.length_b   1.000
_cell.length_c   1.000
_cell.angle_alpha   90.00
_cell.angle_beta   90.00
_cell.angle_gamma   90.00
#
_symmetry.space_group_name_H-M   'P 1'
#
loop_
_entity.id
_entity.type
_entity.pdbx_description
1 polymer ?
#
loop_
_entity_poly.entity_id
_entity_poly.type
_entity_poly.pdbx_seq_one_letter_code
_entity_poly.pdbx_strand_id
1 'polypeptide(L)'
;MRWSLWYFVCACLLSCGGSSSPGSNPTVPVPAGNNAMAVSVDLGPNGNSVNRLYASVTLCEPGNANNCQTIERVIVDTGSTGLRLLASALRPDLNLGRLQGSQGLPLLNCIQFVDNTHAWGPVATADIRLGGKSAAAVAVQLMGDTATAALSGACATGEALNTVASLGGNGVLGLGLRRQDCGAGCVASSGNGYYFSCTSAACTSVQGSVASLQQQLSNPAALFASDNNGLLLDLPAVAAQGAAGLSGALIFGIGTQANNQALSATVLSTSANGYLTTVLRGRSLNRSFLDTGSNALFF
;
A
#
# COMPACT_ATOMS: atom_id res chain seq x y z
N MET A 1 -77.47 11.41 16.55
CA MET A 1 -76.40 11.10 15.57
C MET A 1 -75.38 10.23 16.27
N ARG A 2 -75.36 8.93 15.98
CA ARG A 2 -74.46 7.93 16.59
C ARG A 2 -73.27 7.76 15.65
N TRP A 3 -72.06 8.07 16.10
CA TRP A 3 -70.83 7.82 15.35
C TRP A 3 -70.13 6.61 15.97
N SER A 4 -70.03 5.54 15.19
CA SER A 4 -69.35 4.30 15.56
C SER A 4 -67.85 4.46 15.30
N LEU A 5 -67.05 4.38 16.36
CA LEU A 5 -65.59 4.38 16.29
C LEU A 5 -65.12 2.93 16.06
N TRP A 6 -64.53 2.65 14.90
CA TRP A 6 -63.93 1.36 14.60
C TRP A 6 -62.53 1.28 15.23
N TYR A 7 -62.34 0.37 16.19
CA TYR A 7 -61.03 0.02 16.73
C TYR A 7 -60.29 -0.85 15.71
N PHE A 8 -59.21 -0.33 15.14
CA PHE A 8 -58.20 -1.15 14.45
C PHE A 8 -57.34 -1.83 15.50
N VAL A 9 -57.48 -3.15 15.65
CA VAL A 9 -56.57 -3.98 16.45
C VAL A 9 -55.29 -4.17 15.63
N CYS A 10 -54.22 -3.47 16.00
CA CYS A 10 -52.89 -3.75 15.48
C CYS A 10 -52.31 -4.93 16.26
N ALA A 11 -52.30 -6.12 15.65
CA ALA A 11 -51.65 -7.29 16.21
C ALA A 11 -50.13 -7.11 16.13
N CYS A 12 -49.50 -6.76 17.26
CA CYS A 12 -48.05 -6.84 17.40
C CYS A 12 -47.63 -8.32 17.40
N LEU A 13 -47.18 -8.82 16.26
CA LEU A 13 -46.40 -10.05 16.21
C LEU A 13 -45.06 -9.78 16.90
N LEU A 14 -44.92 -10.31 18.12
CA LEU A 14 -43.63 -10.47 18.78
C LEU A 14 -42.80 -11.47 17.95
N SER A 15 -42.09 -10.95 16.95
CA SER A 15 -40.96 -11.67 16.37
C SER A 15 -39.88 -11.74 17.44
N CYS A 16 -39.62 -12.95 17.93
CA CYS A 16 -38.42 -13.25 18.69
C CYS A 16 -37.24 -13.13 17.71
N GLY A 17 -36.76 -11.90 17.53
CA GLY A 17 -35.55 -11.61 16.78
C GLY A 17 -34.39 -12.23 17.54
N GLY A 18 -33.96 -13.42 17.11
CA GLY A 18 -32.74 -14.04 17.57
C GLY A 18 -31.62 -13.02 17.49
N SER A 19 -31.02 -12.73 18.64
CA SER A 19 -29.80 -11.96 18.76
C SER A 19 -28.72 -12.69 17.95
N SER A 20 -28.53 -12.25 16.71
CA SER A 20 -27.33 -12.57 15.96
C SER A 20 -26.16 -11.95 16.71
N SER A 21 -25.44 -12.76 17.48
CA SER A 21 -24.06 -12.42 17.82
C SER A 21 -23.37 -11.91 16.55
N PRO A 22 -22.63 -10.80 16.58
CA PRO A 22 -21.88 -10.37 15.42
C PRO A 22 -21.02 -11.55 15.00
N GLY A 23 -21.27 -12.08 13.79
CA GLY A 23 -20.51 -13.20 13.27
C GLY A 23 -19.03 -12.86 13.35
N SER A 24 -18.23 -13.77 13.90
CA SER A 24 -16.77 -13.57 13.97
C SER A 24 -16.24 -13.30 12.56
N ASN A 25 -15.39 -12.28 12.42
CA ASN A 25 -14.75 -11.97 11.14
C ASN A 25 -14.01 -13.21 10.60
N PRO A 26 -14.15 -13.54 9.30
CA PRO A 26 -13.38 -14.60 8.67
C PRO A 26 -11.89 -14.40 8.93
N THR A 27 -11.19 -15.48 9.28
CA THR A 27 -9.78 -15.42 9.68
C THR A 27 -9.01 -16.59 9.10
N VAL A 28 -7.88 -16.30 8.47
CA VAL A 28 -6.78 -17.26 8.23
C VAL A 28 -5.69 -16.99 9.26
N PRO A 29 -5.25 -18.01 10.03
CA PRO A 29 -4.12 -17.85 10.96
C PRO A 29 -2.83 -17.52 10.22
N VAL A 30 -2.00 -16.65 10.79
CA VAL A 30 -0.64 -16.43 10.29
C VAL A 30 0.18 -17.69 10.56
N PRO A 31 0.75 -18.34 9.52
CA PRO A 31 1.53 -19.55 9.74
C PRO A 31 2.80 -19.24 10.52
N ALA A 32 3.30 -20.24 11.26
CA ALA A 32 4.59 -20.12 11.93
C ALA A 32 5.71 -19.90 10.89
N GLY A 33 6.69 -19.08 11.25
CA GLY A 33 7.83 -18.75 10.40
C GLY A 33 8.22 -17.28 10.52
N ASN A 34 9.46 -16.95 10.15
CA ASN A 34 9.93 -15.57 10.13
C ASN A 34 9.60 -14.83 8.82
N ASN A 35 8.96 -15.51 7.85
CA ASN A 35 8.55 -14.98 6.56
C ASN A 35 7.07 -14.62 6.50
N ALA A 36 6.31 -14.75 7.58
CA ALA A 36 4.89 -14.48 7.59
C ALA A 36 4.54 -13.30 8.51
N MET A 37 3.49 -12.56 8.14
CA MET A 37 2.92 -11.49 8.96
C MET A 37 1.40 -11.40 8.76
N ALA A 38 0.72 -10.81 9.74
CA ALA A 38 -0.72 -10.58 9.68
C ALA A 38 -1.05 -9.46 8.68
N VAL A 39 -2.19 -9.61 8.02
CA VAL A 39 -2.86 -8.57 7.26
C VAL A 39 -4.35 -8.57 7.58
N SER A 40 -5.01 -7.43 7.38
CA SER A 40 -6.44 -7.30 7.67
C SER A 40 -7.16 -6.45 6.65
N VAL A 41 -8.41 -6.77 6.38
CA VAL A 41 -9.34 -5.88 5.68
C VAL A 41 -10.38 -5.40 6.68
N ASP A 42 -10.57 -4.10 6.77
CA ASP A 42 -11.60 -3.46 7.58
C ASP A 42 -11.84 -2.02 7.10
N LEU A 43 -12.55 -1.23 7.93
CA LEU A 43 -12.94 0.15 7.62
C LEU A 43 -11.77 1.16 7.62
N GLY A 44 -10.56 0.74 7.98
CA GLY A 44 -9.38 1.59 8.02
C GLY A 44 -9.46 2.68 9.10
N PRO A 45 -8.44 3.56 9.15
CA PRO A 45 -8.37 4.64 10.15
C PRO A 45 -9.52 5.66 10.06
N ASN A 46 -10.08 5.86 8.87
CA ASN A 46 -11.20 6.78 8.64
C ASN A 46 -12.57 6.17 8.98
N GLY A 47 -12.64 4.85 9.25
CA GLY A 47 -13.90 4.18 9.54
C GLY A 47 -14.86 4.05 8.35
N ASN A 48 -14.38 4.24 7.11
CA ASN A 48 -15.21 4.23 5.90
C ASN A 48 -14.58 3.49 4.71
N SER A 49 -13.42 2.84 4.89
CA SER A 49 -12.78 2.08 3.82
C SER A 49 -13.57 0.81 3.51
N VAL A 50 -13.52 0.39 2.26
CA VAL A 50 -14.07 -0.89 1.79
C VAL A 50 -12.99 -1.63 1.02
N ASN A 51 -12.96 -2.97 1.10
CA ASN A 51 -12.04 -3.85 0.37
C ASN A 51 -10.56 -3.44 0.46
N ARG A 52 -10.15 -2.77 1.53
CA ARG A 52 -8.79 -2.25 1.68
C ARG A 52 -7.98 -3.17 2.56
N LEU A 53 -6.88 -3.69 2.03
CA LEU A 53 -5.95 -4.53 2.77
C LEU A 53 -4.89 -3.69 3.49
N TYR A 54 -4.69 -3.98 4.77
CA TYR A 54 -3.75 -3.30 5.63
C TYR A 54 -2.72 -4.26 6.24
N ALA A 55 -1.53 -3.72 6.51
CA ALA A 55 -0.46 -4.36 7.26
C ALA A 55 0.18 -3.34 8.23
N SER A 56 0.99 -3.86 9.15
CA SER A 56 1.84 -3.05 10.04
C SER A 56 3.28 -3.08 9.52
N VAL A 57 3.91 -1.91 9.35
CA VAL A 57 5.28 -1.80 8.86
C VAL A 57 6.14 -1.20 9.96
N THR A 58 7.25 -1.86 10.30
CA THR A 58 8.21 -1.28 11.26
C THR A 58 9.36 -0.62 10.51
N LEU A 59 9.64 0.64 10.83
CA LEU A 59 10.79 1.37 10.32
C LEU A 59 11.78 1.61 11.46
N CYS A 60 13.06 1.50 11.16
CA CYS A 60 14.13 1.93 12.04
C CYS A 60 14.97 2.99 11.33
N GLU A 61 15.59 3.86 12.12
CA GLU A 61 16.66 4.71 11.63
C GLU A 61 17.76 3.85 10.97
N PRO A 62 18.30 4.26 9.80
CA PRO A 62 19.32 3.50 9.11
C PRO A 62 20.52 3.17 10.02
N GLY A 63 20.79 1.89 10.24
CA GLY A 63 21.90 1.43 11.07
C GLY A 63 21.66 1.54 12.59
N ASN A 64 20.49 2.01 13.04
CA ASN A 64 20.11 2.07 14.45
C ASN A 64 18.86 1.23 14.72
N ALA A 65 19.08 -0.05 14.93
CA ALA A 65 18.04 -1.06 15.20
C ALA A 65 17.25 -0.85 16.51
N ASN A 66 17.65 0.12 17.35
CA ASN A 66 17.02 0.43 18.64
C ASN A 66 16.04 1.61 18.54
N ASN A 67 16.18 2.49 17.55
CA ASN A 67 15.20 3.55 17.30
C ASN A 67 14.29 3.14 16.14
N CYS A 68 13.19 2.48 16.49
CA CYS A 68 12.20 2.01 15.53
C CYS A 68 10.79 2.47 15.89
N GLN A 69 9.91 2.49 14.89
CA GLN A 69 8.49 2.75 15.02
C GLN A 69 7.70 1.77 14.13
N THR A 70 6.67 1.16 14.70
CA THR A 70 5.67 0.42 13.94
C THR A 70 4.56 1.38 13.49
N ILE A 71 4.30 1.41 12.19
CA ILE A 71 3.22 2.15 11.55
C ILE A 71 2.12 1.15 11.23
N GLU A 72 1.00 1.29 11.92
CA GLU A 72 -0.20 0.49 11.69
C GLU A 72 -0.97 0.98 10.47
N ARG A 73 -1.83 0.12 9.91
CA ARG A 73 -2.77 0.48 8.83
C ARG A 73 -2.09 1.08 7.59
N VAL A 74 -0.98 0.48 7.19
CA VAL A 74 -0.33 0.74 5.90
C VAL A 74 -1.01 -0.13 4.84
N ILE A 75 -1.44 0.49 3.74
CA ILE A 75 -2.14 -0.17 2.65
C ILE A 75 -1.20 -1.16 1.96
N VAL A 76 -1.62 -2.41 1.75
CA VAL A 76 -0.86 -3.39 0.98
C VAL A 76 -1.23 -3.27 -0.49
N ASP A 77 -0.26 -2.95 -1.33
CA ASP A 77 -0.50 -2.56 -2.72
C ASP A 77 0.40 -3.35 -3.68
N THR A 78 -0.17 -4.30 -4.43
CA THR A 78 0.53 -5.05 -5.48
C THR A 78 0.58 -4.32 -6.83
N GLY A 79 -0.18 -3.23 -6.98
CA GLY A 79 -0.19 -2.37 -8.17
C GLY A 79 0.95 -1.34 -8.18
N SER A 80 1.55 -1.02 -7.04
CA SER A 80 2.68 -0.10 -6.93
C SER A 80 3.96 -0.74 -6.40
N THR A 81 5.06 0.01 -6.45
CA THR A 81 6.38 -0.44 -5.98
C THR A 81 6.94 0.54 -4.95
N GLY A 82 7.45 -0.01 -3.85
CA GLY A 82 8.12 0.74 -2.78
C GLY A 82 7.20 1.23 -1.67
N LEU A 83 7.83 1.58 -0.55
CA LEU A 83 7.13 2.06 0.65
C LEU A 83 6.97 3.58 0.61
N ARG A 84 5.73 4.04 0.80
CA ARG A 84 5.34 5.44 0.91
C ARG A 84 4.62 5.63 2.24
N LEU A 85 4.98 6.62 3.02
CA LEU A 85 4.40 6.84 4.36
C LEU A 85 3.96 8.28 4.48
N LEU A 86 2.85 8.52 5.17
CA LEU A 86 2.52 9.87 5.58
C LEU A 86 3.59 10.38 6.56
N ALA A 87 4.17 11.54 6.29
CA ALA A 87 5.14 12.16 7.20
C ALA A 87 4.51 12.38 8.59
N SER A 88 3.21 12.66 8.64
CA SER A 88 2.44 12.81 9.89
C SER A 88 2.25 11.52 10.69
N ALA A 89 2.49 10.34 10.09
CA ALA A 89 2.45 9.07 10.81
C ALA A 89 3.77 8.77 11.54
N LEU A 90 4.84 9.50 11.24
CA LEU A 90 6.15 9.31 11.86
C LEU A 90 6.26 10.11 13.16
N ARG A 91 6.92 9.52 14.15
CA ARG A 91 7.34 10.23 15.35
C ARG A 91 8.43 11.26 14.99
N PRO A 92 8.44 12.44 15.62
CA PRO A 92 9.45 13.46 15.33
C PRO A 92 10.91 13.06 15.59
N ASP A 93 11.13 12.06 16.46
CA ASP A 93 12.46 11.57 16.85
C ASP A 93 12.93 10.36 16.05
N LEU A 94 12.16 9.91 15.04
CA LEU A 94 12.60 8.89 14.09
C LEU A 94 13.27 9.57 12.88
N ASN A 95 14.60 9.72 12.92
CA ASN A 95 15.33 10.42 11.87
C ASN A 95 15.64 9.51 10.66
N LEU A 96 14.75 9.53 9.68
CA LEU A 96 14.98 8.87 8.39
C LEU A 96 15.88 9.77 7.53
N GLY A 97 17.10 9.31 7.22
CA GLY A 97 18.08 10.09 6.47
C GLY A 97 17.55 10.49 5.10
N ARG A 98 17.35 11.80 4.86
CA ARG A 98 16.87 12.32 3.58
C ARG A 98 17.91 12.08 2.49
N LEU A 99 17.48 11.52 1.36
CA LEU A 99 18.34 11.36 0.20
C LEU A 99 18.49 12.68 -0.55
N GLN A 100 19.67 12.87 -1.13
CA GLN A 100 19.99 14.01 -1.96
C GLN A 100 20.06 13.58 -3.42
N GLY A 101 19.58 14.45 -4.31
CA GLY A 101 19.68 14.31 -5.75
C GLY A 101 20.88 15.08 -6.28
N SER A 102 20.68 15.78 -7.40
CA SER A 102 21.71 16.64 -7.99
C SER A 102 22.13 17.79 -7.05
N GLN A 103 23.42 18.14 -7.09
CA GLN A 103 24.00 19.25 -6.34
C GLN A 103 23.84 19.18 -4.80
N GLY A 104 23.63 17.98 -4.24
CA GLY A 104 23.44 17.80 -2.80
C GLY A 104 22.11 18.33 -2.27
N LEU A 105 21.16 18.63 -3.16
CA LEU A 105 19.84 19.13 -2.81
C LEU A 105 18.86 17.97 -2.56
N PRO A 106 17.78 18.16 -1.78
CA PRO A 106 16.85 17.08 -1.46
C PRO A 106 16.28 16.40 -2.70
N LEU A 107 16.32 15.06 -2.70
CA LEU A 107 15.67 14.23 -3.71
C LEU A 107 14.20 14.05 -3.32
N LEU A 108 13.32 14.22 -4.30
CA LEU A 108 11.88 14.06 -4.16
C LEU A 108 11.40 12.94 -5.10
N ASN A 109 10.36 12.23 -4.66
CA ASN A 109 9.66 11.24 -5.47
C ASN A 109 8.21 11.68 -5.71
N CYS A 110 7.73 11.28 -6.87
CA CYS A 110 6.39 11.46 -7.39
C CYS A 110 5.84 10.12 -7.84
N ILE A 111 4.55 9.89 -7.59
CA ILE A 111 3.77 8.96 -8.38
C ILE A 111 2.37 9.51 -8.64
N GLN A 112 1.92 9.39 -9.89
CA GLN A 112 0.55 9.65 -10.31
C GLN A 112 -0.20 8.32 -10.40
N PHE A 113 -1.34 8.24 -9.73
CA PHE A 113 -2.24 7.09 -9.78
C PHE A 113 -3.32 7.29 -10.86
N VAL A 114 -3.90 6.17 -11.31
CA VAL A 114 -4.87 6.12 -12.41
C VAL A 114 -6.18 6.82 -12.07
N ASP A 115 -6.52 6.93 -10.79
CA ASP A 115 -7.71 7.61 -10.27
C ASP A 115 -7.55 9.14 -10.16
N ASN A 116 -6.53 9.71 -10.80
CA ASN A 116 -6.20 11.14 -10.77
C ASN A 116 -5.81 11.62 -9.36
N THR A 117 -5.25 10.75 -8.53
CA THR A 117 -4.59 11.12 -7.28
C THR A 117 -3.07 11.03 -7.41
N HIS A 118 -2.32 11.71 -6.54
CA HIS A 118 -0.86 11.68 -6.56
C HIS A 118 -0.24 11.64 -5.16
N ALA A 119 0.96 11.06 -5.09
CA ALA A 119 1.80 11.11 -3.91
C ALA A 119 3.08 11.90 -4.21
N TRP A 120 3.38 12.86 -3.34
CA TRP A 120 4.54 13.73 -3.43
C TRP A 120 5.24 13.85 -2.08
N GLY A 121 6.58 13.85 -2.14
CA GLY A 121 7.40 14.10 -0.96
C GLY A 121 8.87 13.74 -1.18
N PRO A 122 9.71 14.00 -0.18
CA PRO A 122 11.11 13.67 -0.24
C PRO A 122 11.33 12.17 -0.12
N VAL A 123 12.44 11.73 -0.71
CA VAL A 123 12.95 10.38 -0.51
C VAL A 123 13.82 10.36 0.73
N ALA A 124 13.60 9.39 1.60
CA ALA A 124 14.41 9.12 2.77
C ALA A 124 14.88 7.66 2.75
N THR A 125 15.83 7.34 3.60
CA THR A 125 16.33 5.99 3.82
C THR A 125 15.86 5.47 5.17
N ALA A 126 15.42 4.21 5.19
CA ALA A 126 15.02 3.52 6.41
C ALA A 126 15.42 2.04 6.37
N ASP A 127 15.63 1.44 7.53
CA ASP A 127 15.63 0.00 7.67
C ASP A 127 14.19 -0.46 7.90
N ILE A 128 13.69 -1.37 7.08
CA ILE A 128 12.29 -1.84 7.12
C ILE A 128 12.25 -3.24 7.73
N ARG A 129 11.29 -3.49 8.62
CA ARG A 129 10.94 -4.83 9.11
C ARG A 129 9.47 -5.15 8.83
N LEU A 130 9.23 -6.31 8.21
CA LEU A 130 7.92 -6.85 7.87
C LEU A 130 7.81 -8.27 8.44
N GLY A 131 7.07 -8.41 9.54
CA GLY A 131 7.10 -9.65 10.33
C GLY A 131 8.53 -9.94 10.81
N GLY A 132 9.01 -11.16 10.55
CA GLY A 132 10.40 -11.56 10.86
C GLY A 132 11.43 -11.20 9.78
N LYS A 133 11.04 -10.50 8.72
CA LYS A 133 11.94 -10.09 7.62
C LYS A 133 12.43 -8.67 7.79
N SER A 134 13.62 -8.40 7.27
CA SER A 134 14.24 -7.08 7.28
C SER A 134 14.94 -6.75 5.98
N ALA A 135 14.88 -5.49 5.57
CA ALA A 135 15.67 -4.90 4.50
C ALA A 135 16.33 -3.61 5.02
N ALA A 136 17.63 -3.47 4.82
CA ALA A 136 18.38 -2.30 5.27
C ALA A 136 18.51 -1.25 4.16
N ALA A 137 18.66 0.01 4.56
CA ALA A 137 18.93 1.14 3.67
C ALA A 137 17.95 1.25 2.48
N VAL A 138 16.66 1.04 2.73
CA VAL A 138 15.62 1.10 1.70
C VAL A 138 15.19 2.55 1.48
N ALA A 139 15.12 2.97 0.20
CA ALA A 139 14.54 4.25 -0.18
C ALA A 139 13.01 4.22 -0.02
N VAL A 140 12.46 5.19 0.72
CA VAL A 140 11.03 5.37 1.02
C VAL A 140 10.60 6.79 0.71
N GLN A 141 9.34 7.00 0.37
CA GLN A 141 8.77 8.34 0.17
C GLN A 141 8.03 8.80 1.43
N LEU A 142 8.25 10.06 1.83
CA LEU A 142 7.52 10.69 2.94
C LEU A 142 6.45 11.66 2.41
N MET A 143 5.23 11.19 2.25
CA MET A 143 4.12 11.94 1.69
C MET A 143 3.64 13.04 2.63
N GLY A 144 3.27 14.19 2.06
CA GLY A 144 2.71 15.31 2.84
C GLY A 144 3.73 16.05 3.71
N ASP A 145 5.03 15.86 3.43
CA ASP A 145 6.08 16.62 4.11
C ASP A 145 6.04 18.11 3.72
N THR A 146 5.79 18.96 4.71
CA THR A 146 5.64 20.40 4.47
C THR A 146 6.95 21.11 4.16
N ALA A 147 8.11 20.52 4.50
CA ALA A 147 9.42 21.12 4.21
C ALA A 147 9.77 21.04 2.70
N THR A 148 9.07 20.20 1.94
CA THR A 148 9.26 20.02 0.49
C THR A 148 7.95 20.17 -0.27
N ALA A 149 7.15 21.17 0.11
CA ALA A 149 5.83 21.42 -0.46
C ALA A 149 5.85 21.99 -1.90
N ALA A 150 7.02 22.38 -2.43
CA ALA A 150 7.12 22.80 -3.81
C ALA A 150 6.80 21.62 -4.75
N LEU A 151 5.79 21.81 -5.59
CA LEU A 151 5.28 20.81 -6.52
C LEU A 151 5.67 21.17 -7.95
N SER A 152 5.99 20.14 -8.74
CA SER A 152 6.09 20.28 -10.20
C SER A 152 4.73 20.05 -10.83
N GLY A 153 4.36 20.83 -11.84
CA GLY A 153 3.16 20.55 -12.66
C GLY A 153 3.19 19.17 -13.34
N ALA A 154 4.37 18.56 -13.47
CA ALA A 154 4.53 17.18 -13.94
C ALA A 154 4.05 16.12 -12.93
N CYS A 155 3.80 16.49 -11.67
CA CYS A 155 3.36 15.61 -10.59
C CYS A 155 2.32 16.27 -9.65
N ALA A 156 1.33 16.94 -10.21
CA ALA A 156 0.36 17.67 -9.40
C ALA A 156 -1.05 17.68 -10.01
N THR A 157 -1.40 16.62 -10.75
CA THR A 157 -2.76 16.50 -11.27
C THR A 157 -3.68 15.81 -10.24
N GLY A 158 -4.78 16.49 -9.93
CA GLY A 158 -5.84 16.01 -9.05
C GLY A 158 -5.48 16.02 -7.56
N GLU A 159 -6.02 15.08 -6.78
CA GLU A 159 -5.97 15.10 -5.31
C GLU A 159 -4.63 14.58 -4.75
N ALA A 160 -4.10 15.26 -3.74
CA ALA A 160 -2.88 14.84 -3.05
C ALA A 160 -3.18 13.82 -1.93
N LEU A 161 -2.48 12.68 -1.96
CA LEU A 161 -2.56 11.62 -0.94
C LEU A 161 -1.64 11.92 0.27
N ASN A 162 -1.82 13.09 0.88
CA ASN A 162 -0.95 13.64 1.92
C ASN A 162 -1.54 13.57 3.35
N THR A 163 -2.74 13.01 3.52
CA THR A 163 -3.38 12.84 4.83
C THR A 163 -4.03 11.47 4.95
N VAL A 164 -4.34 11.06 6.18
CA VAL A 164 -5.11 9.82 6.43
C VAL A 164 -6.49 9.94 5.78
N ALA A 165 -7.11 11.12 5.78
CA ALA A 165 -8.41 11.36 5.16
C ALA A 165 -8.38 11.12 3.63
N SER A 166 -7.38 11.64 2.93
CA SER A 166 -7.28 11.46 1.47
C SER A 166 -6.73 10.09 1.08
N LEU A 167 -5.80 9.51 1.84
CA LEU A 167 -5.19 8.22 1.52
C LEU A 167 -6.03 7.00 1.97
N GLY A 168 -6.75 7.11 3.08
CA GLY A 168 -7.42 5.98 3.72
C GLY A 168 -6.49 5.10 4.57
N GLY A 169 -5.24 5.49 4.79
CA GLY A 169 -4.26 4.72 5.55
C GLY A 169 -3.10 5.60 6.03
N ASN A 170 -2.13 5.01 6.72
CA ASN A 170 -0.92 5.71 7.17
C ASN A 170 0.24 5.65 6.15
N GLY A 171 0.03 4.96 5.03
CA GLY A 171 1.00 4.78 3.97
C GLY A 171 0.57 3.68 3.00
N VAL A 172 1.46 3.39 2.05
CA VAL A 172 1.33 2.36 1.01
C VAL A 172 2.59 1.51 1.00
N LEU A 173 2.44 0.21 1.23
CA LEU A 173 3.46 -0.82 1.09
C LEU A 173 3.35 -1.42 -0.32
N GLY A 174 4.09 -0.85 -1.26
CA GLY A 174 4.14 -1.31 -2.65
C GLY A 174 4.94 -2.60 -2.81
N LEU A 175 4.24 -3.71 -3.08
CA LEU A 175 4.77 -5.06 -3.25
C LEU A 175 4.59 -5.59 -4.68
N GLY A 176 4.53 -4.70 -5.67
CA GLY A 176 4.41 -5.04 -7.07
C GLY A 176 5.63 -5.76 -7.65
N LEU A 177 5.54 -6.08 -8.94
CA LEU A 177 6.48 -6.98 -9.63
C LEU A 177 7.89 -6.41 -9.85
N ARG A 178 8.08 -5.09 -9.71
CA ARG A 178 9.35 -4.42 -10.02
C ARG A 178 10.21 -4.30 -8.77
N ARG A 179 11.53 -4.42 -8.95
CA ARG A 179 12.49 -4.17 -7.86
C ARG A 179 12.55 -2.69 -7.49
N GLN A 180 12.61 -1.81 -8.49
CA GLN A 180 12.54 -0.36 -8.35
C GLN A 180 11.29 0.17 -9.05
N ASP A 181 10.76 1.29 -8.59
CA ASP A 181 9.57 1.92 -9.16
C ASP A 181 9.76 2.38 -10.62
N CYS A 182 10.98 2.78 -11.00
CA CYS A 182 11.27 3.31 -12.33
C CYS A 182 12.35 2.55 -13.12
N GLY A 183 13.40 2.07 -12.44
CA GLY A 183 14.54 1.37 -13.05
C GLY A 183 15.46 2.27 -13.88
N ALA A 184 16.02 1.71 -14.95
CA ALA A 184 17.07 2.35 -15.76
C ALA A 184 16.64 3.68 -16.42
N GLY A 185 15.34 3.88 -16.67
CA GLY A 185 14.83 5.14 -17.23
C GLY A 185 15.13 6.35 -16.35
N CYS A 186 14.95 6.21 -15.04
CA CYS A 186 15.24 7.28 -14.07
C CYS A 186 16.74 7.46 -13.79
N VAL A 187 17.57 6.48 -14.15
CA VAL A 187 19.03 6.66 -14.13
C VAL A 187 19.47 7.51 -15.33
N ALA A 188 18.85 7.30 -16.49
CA ALA A 188 19.29 7.89 -17.75
C ALA A 188 18.71 9.27 -18.05
N SER A 189 17.53 9.62 -17.53
CA SER A 189 16.82 10.86 -17.86
C SER A 189 16.26 11.56 -16.64
N SER A 190 16.44 12.88 -16.55
CA SER A 190 15.84 13.73 -15.52
C SER A 190 14.38 14.08 -15.81
N GLY A 191 13.94 13.98 -17.06
CA GLY A 191 12.54 14.16 -17.48
C GLY A 191 11.70 12.90 -17.30
N ASN A 192 11.95 12.11 -16.25
CA ASN A 192 11.31 10.80 -16.04
C ASN A 192 9.93 10.89 -15.38
N GLY A 193 9.61 12.01 -14.73
CA GLY A 193 8.32 12.22 -14.05
C GLY A 193 8.18 11.55 -12.67
N TYR A 194 9.13 10.73 -12.24
CA TYR A 194 9.16 10.08 -10.92
C TYR A 194 10.05 10.82 -9.92
N TYR A 195 11.19 11.35 -10.36
CA TYR A 195 12.21 11.94 -9.48
C TYR A 195 12.47 13.39 -9.81
N PHE A 196 12.54 14.19 -8.74
CA PHE A 196 12.79 15.62 -8.79
C PHE A 196 13.84 15.97 -7.76
N SER A 197 14.52 17.10 -7.96
CA SER A 197 15.41 17.69 -6.97
C SER A 197 14.96 19.12 -6.73
N CYS A 198 15.06 19.59 -5.49
CA CYS A 198 14.90 21.00 -5.20
C CYS A 198 15.94 21.81 -5.98
N THR A 199 15.64 23.05 -6.33
CA THR A 199 16.63 23.97 -6.94
C THR A 199 17.42 24.76 -5.90
N SER A 200 16.98 24.73 -4.64
CA SER A 200 17.65 25.32 -3.48
C SER A 200 17.34 24.53 -2.21
N ALA A 201 18.10 24.77 -1.13
CA ALA A 201 17.88 24.13 0.16
C ALA A 201 16.51 24.47 0.78
N ALA A 202 15.97 25.66 0.49
CA ALA A 202 14.63 26.06 0.93
C ALA A 202 13.49 25.32 0.17
N CYS A 203 13.82 24.60 -0.90
CA CYS A 203 12.90 23.82 -1.72
C CYS A 203 11.61 24.55 -2.11
N THR A 204 11.73 25.80 -2.57
CA THR A 204 10.59 26.60 -3.07
C THR A 204 10.27 26.33 -4.54
N SER A 205 11.18 25.69 -5.27
CA SER A 205 10.97 25.20 -6.63
C SER A 205 11.77 23.92 -6.86
N VAL A 206 11.32 23.14 -7.84
CA VAL A 206 11.85 21.81 -8.14
C VAL A 206 12.09 21.65 -9.63
N GLN A 207 13.00 20.75 -9.97
CA GLN A 207 13.30 20.37 -11.35
C GLN A 207 13.41 18.84 -11.46
N GLY A 208 13.19 18.30 -12.65
CA GLY A 208 13.38 16.87 -12.90
C GLY A 208 14.81 16.43 -12.53
N SER A 209 14.95 15.22 -11.99
CA SER A 209 16.24 14.69 -11.54
C SER A 209 16.40 13.23 -11.91
N VAL A 210 17.64 12.81 -12.10
CA VAL A 210 17.98 11.39 -12.19
C VAL A 210 18.07 10.79 -10.79
N ALA A 211 17.80 9.50 -10.66
CA ALA A 211 17.99 8.75 -9.42
C ALA A 211 18.69 7.43 -9.73
N SER A 212 19.80 7.15 -9.04
CA SER A 212 20.44 5.83 -9.05
C SER A 212 19.47 4.75 -8.56
N LEU A 213 19.73 3.48 -8.89
CA LEU A 213 18.82 2.38 -8.50
C LEU A 213 18.62 2.30 -6.98
N GLN A 214 19.61 2.69 -6.18
CA GLN A 214 19.54 2.72 -4.71
C GLN A 214 18.76 3.92 -4.16
N GLN A 215 18.68 5.01 -4.93
CA GLN A 215 17.86 6.17 -4.60
C GLN A 215 16.39 5.98 -4.99
N GLN A 216 16.08 4.93 -5.75
CA GLN A 216 14.72 4.66 -6.19
C GLN A 216 13.94 3.85 -5.17
N LEU A 217 12.67 4.20 -4.98
CA LEU A 217 11.73 3.43 -4.18
C LEU A 217 11.74 1.98 -4.65
N SER A 218 11.96 1.06 -3.71
CA SER A 218 12.20 -0.35 -4.02
C SER A 218 11.20 -1.24 -3.31
N ASN A 219 10.72 -2.30 -3.98
CA ASN A 219 9.91 -3.34 -3.33
C ASN A 219 10.73 -3.95 -2.18
N PRO A 220 10.33 -3.74 -0.90
CA PRO A 220 11.15 -4.16 0.23
C PRO A 220 11.31 -5.68 0.31
N ALA A 221 10.33 -6.46 -0.16
CA ALA A 221 10.41 -7.92 -0.16
C ALA A 221 11.53 -8.44 -1.07
N ALA A 222 11.80 -7.74 -2.17
CA ALA A 222 12.87 -8.09 -3.10
C ALA A 222 14.28 -7.84 -2.52
N LEU A 223 14.38 -7.11 -1.40
CA LEU A 223 15.63 -6.75 -0.72
C LEU A 223 15.94 -7.62 0.50
N PHE A 224 15.06 -8.57 0.86
CA PHE A 224 15.34 -9.49 1.95
C PHE A 224 16.51 -10.42 1.62
N ALA A 225 17.24 -10.85 2.66
CA ALA A 225 18.35 -11.80 2.52
C ALA A 225 17.90 -13.21 2.07
N SER A 226 16.67 -13.59 2.40
CA SER A 226 16.01 -14.83 1.98
C SER A 226 14.50 -14.60 1.84
N ASP A 227 13.80 -15.50 1.16
CA ASP A 227 12.36 -15.39 0.86
C ASP A 227 12.01 -14.14 0.04
N ASN A 228 12.89 -13.78 -0.89
CA ASN A 228 12.82 -12.56 -1.71
C ASN A 228 12.42 -12.82 -3.17
N ASN A 229 11.94 -14.04 -3.46
CA ASN A 229 11.57 -14.49 -4.80
C ASN A 229 10.05 -14.40 -5.09
N GLY A 230 9.28 -13.83 -4.17
CA GLY A 230 7.84 -13.64 -4.33
C GLY A 230 7.13 -13.48 -2.99
N LEU A 231 5.81 -13.54 -3.02
CA LEU A 231 4.96 -13.52 -1.84
C LEU A 231 3.65 -14.27 -2.11
N LEU A 232 2.99 -14.71 -1.05
CA LEU A 232 1.63 -15.21 -1.03
C LEU A 232 0.80 -14.28 -0.15
N LEU A 233 -0.38 -13.95 -0.64
CA LEU A 233 -1.42 -13.29 0.14
C LEU A 233 -2.54 -14.30 0.35
N ASP A 234 -2.68 -14.78 1.59
CA ASP A 234 -3.67 -15.79 1.96
C ASP A 234 -4.80 -15.13 2.76
N LEU A 235 -5.98 -15.06 2.15
CA LEU A 235 -7.18 -14.44 2.72
C LEU A 235 -8.30 -15.49 2.80
N PRO A 236 -9.15 -15.44 3.85
CA PRO A 236 -10.27 -16.35 3.97
C PRO A 236 -11.31 -16.10 2.88
N ALA A 237 -12.05 -17.15 2.53
CA ALA A 237 -13.24 -17.01 1.70
C ALA A 237 -14.30 -16.12 2.39
N VAL A 238 -14.97 -15.29 1.60
CA VAL A 238 -16.04 -14.41 2.07
C VAL A 238 -17.35 -14.84 1.42
N ALA A 239 -18.42 -14.91 2.22
CA ALA A 239 -19.76 -15.24 1.73
C ALA A 239 -20.31 -14.12 0.84
N ALA A 240 -21.34 -14.41 0.04
CA ALA A 240 -21.92 -13.44 -0.91
C ALA A 240 -22.47 -12.16 -0.24
N GLN A 241 -22.85 -12.23 1.03
CA GLN A 241 -23.33 -11.09 1.83
C GLN A 241 -22.19 -10.14 2.26
N GLY A 242 -20.93 -10.51 2.02
CA GLY A 242 -19.75 -9.77 2.46
C GLY A 242 -19.37 -10.06 3.91
N ALA A 243 -18.32 -9.39 4.37
CA ALA A 243 -17.86 -9.39 5.76
C ALA A 243 -17.49 -7.96 6.18
N ALA A 244 -17.72 -7.61 7.45
CA ALA A 244 -17.35 -6.30 7.99
C ALA A 244 -15.82 -6.12 8.07
N GLY A 245 -15.10 -7.23 8.18
CA GLY A 245 -13.66 -7.29 8.02
C GLY A 245 -13.20 -8.74 7.94
N LEU A 246 -11.91 -8.93 7.67
CA LEU A 246 -11.26 -10.23 7.70
C LEU A 246 -9.79 -10.09 8.14
N SER A 247 -9.22 -11.20 8.60
CA SER A 247 -7.79 -11.32 8.89
C SER A 247 -7.19 -12.42 8.04
N GLY A 248 -5.97 -12.19 7.56
CA GLY A 248 -5.22 -13.15 6.75
C GLY A 248 -3.73 -13.03 6.95
N ALA A 249 -2.97 -13.63 6.05
CA ALA A 249 -1.52 -13.69 6.11
C ALA A 249 -0.87 -13.17 4.82
N LEU A 250 0.19 -12.38 4.99
CA LEU A 250 1.17 -12.09 3.95
C LEU A 250 2.42 -12.92 4.24
N ILE A 251 2.82 -13.76 3.29
CA ILE A 251 3.90 -14.73 3.44
C ILE A 251 4.93 -14.47 2.35
N PHE A 252 6.17 -14.16 2.72
CA PHE A 252 7.26 -13.90 1.79
C PHE A 252 7.91 -15.21 1.31
N GLY A 253 8.38 -15.17 0.06
CA GLY A 253 9.01 -16.29 -0.63
C GLY A 253 8.01 -17.24 -1.30
N ILE A 254 8.49 -17.95 -2.32
CA ILE A 254 7.74 -19.02 -3.01
C ILE A 254 8.62 -20.27 -3.05
N GLY A 255 8.15 -21.36 -2.44
CA GLY A 255 8.88 -22.63 -2.40
C GLY A 255 10.15 -22.60 -1.55
N THR A 256 10.29 -21.61 -0.66
CA THR A 256 11.51 -21.40 0.14
C THR A 256 11.37 -21.90 1.59
N GLN A 257 10.13 -22.07 2.07
CA GLN A 257 9.77 -22.54 3.40
C GLN A 257 8.57 -23.50 3.34
N ALA A 258 8.33 -24.27 4.40
CA ALA A 258 7.21 -25.23 4.44
C ALA A 258 5.82 -24.56 4.29
N ASN A 259 5.68 -23.31 4.73
CA ASN A 259 4.43 -22.54 4.71
C ASN A 259 4.14 -21.81 3.39
N ASN A 260 5.03 -21.90 2.39
CA ASN A 260 4.92 -21.17 1.13
C ASN A 260 5.24 -22.04 -0.09
N GLN A 261 5.07 -23.36 0.03
CA GLN A 261 5.26 -24.30 -1.07
C GLN A 261 4.36 -23.96 -2.25
N ALA A 262 4.85 -24.24 -3.47
CA ALA A 262 4.10 -23.98 -4.68
C ALA A 262 2.75 -24.72 -4.64
N LEU A 263 1.67 -23.96 -4.59
CA LEU A 263 0.31 -24.49 -4.66
C LEU A 263 0.02 -24.88 -6.11
N SER A 264 -0.85 -25.86 -6.32
CA SER A 264 -1.44 -26.14 -7.64
C SER A 264 -2.30 -24.94 -8.06
N ALA A 265 -1.69 -23.95 -8.71
CA ALA A 265 -2.31 -22.69 -9.07
C ALA A 265 -2.24 -22.44 -10.58
N THR A 266 -3.21 -21.68 -11.10
CA THR A 266 -3.15 -21.14 -12.46
C THR A 266 -2.07 -20.06 -12.50
N VAL A 267 -1.04 -20.28 -13.31
CA VAL A 267 0.02 -19.28 -13.53
C VAL A 267 -0.50 -18.21 -14.48
N LEU A 268 -0.59 -16.97 -13.99
CA LEU A 268 -0.87 -15.79 -14.80
C LEU A 268 0.44 -15.10 -15.16
N SER A 269 0.94 -15.37 -16.37
CA SER A 269 2.15 -14.74 -16.87
C SER A 269 1.90 -13.27 -17.25
N THR A 270 2.83 -12.40 -16.88
CA THR A 270 2.79 -10.98 -17.26
C THR A 270 3.68 -10.67 -18.44
N SER A 271 3.31 -9.66 -19.22
CA SER A 271 4.21 -9.00 -20.17
C SER A 271 5.40 -8.34 -19.45
N ALA A 272 6.38 -7.87 -20.23
CA ALA A 272 7.53 -7.11 -19.69
C ALA A 272 7.13 -5.84 -18.93
N ASN A 273 5.91 -5.32 -19.17
CA ASN A 273 5.39 -4.16 -18.47
C ASN A 273 4.66 -4.50 -17.16
N GLY A 274 4.44 -5.79 -16.87
CA GLY A 274 3.68 -6.26 -15.71
C GLY A 274 2.19 -6.51 -15.98
N TYR A 275 1.73 -6.35 -17.22
CA TYR A 275 0.33 -6.58 -17.57
C TYR A 275 0.02 -8.04 -17.87
N LEU A 276 -1.17 -8.48 -17.46
CA LEU A 276 -1.79 -9.75 -17.84
C LEU A 276 -2.96 -9.51 -18.81
N THR A 277 -3.42 -10.58 -19.45
CA THR A 277 -4.59 -10.55 -20.33
C THR A 277 -5.80 -11.17 -19.64
N THR A 278 -6.88 -10.41 -19.50
CA THR A 278 -8.19 -10.91 -19.05
C THR A 278 -9.20 -10.89 -20.20
N VAL A 279 -10.21 -11.76 -20.14
CA VAL A 279 -11.35 -11.74 -21.08
C VAL A 279 -12.61 -11.38 -20.31
N LEU A 280 -13.25 -10.27 -20.68
CA LEU A 280 -14.53 -9.84 -20.13
C LEU A 280 -15.57 -9.79 -21.24
N ARG A 281 -16.63 -10.60 -21.13
CA ARG A 281 -17.73 -10.67 -22.13
C ARG A 281 -17.22 -10.83 -23.57
N GLY A 282 -16.20 -11.66 -23.77
CA GLY A 282 -15.58 -11.91 -25.07
C GLY A 282 -14.57 -10.86 -25.55
N ARG A 283 -14.41 -9.73 -24.83
CA ARG A 283 -13.39 -8.72 -25.13
C ARG A 283 -12.09 -9.04 -24.40
N SER A 284 -10.99 -9.08 -25.15
CA SER A 284 -9.65 -9.18 -24.59
C SER A 284 -9.18 -7.83 -24.06
N LEU A 285 -8.76 -7.80 -22.80
CA LEU A 285 -8.17 -6.65 -22.11
C LEU A 285 -6.70 -7.03 -21.81
N ASN A 286 -5.77 -6.46 -22.56
CA ASN A 286 -4.34 -6.83 -22.55
C ASN A 286 -3.47 -5.92 -21.67
N ARG A 287 -4.09 -4.99 -20.94
CA ARG A 287 -3.45 -4.08 -19.97
C ARG A 287 -4.09 -4.24 -18.58
N SER A 288 -4.42 -5.48 -18.23
CA SER A 288 -4.98 -5.81 -16.92
C SER A 288 -3.84 -6.05 -15.93
N PHE A 289 -4.12 -5.89 -14.64
CA PHE A 289 -3.19 -6.15 -13.56
C PHE A 289 -3.98 -6.44 -12.27
N LEU A 290 -3.31 -7.03 -11.27
CA LEU A 290 -3.88 -7.30 -9.96
C LEU A 290 -3.35 -6.25 -8.97
N ASP A 291 -4.26 -5.50 -8.36
CA ASP A 291 -3.94 -4.39 -7.48
C ASP A 291 -4.72 -4.49 -6.18
N THR A 292 -4.08 -5.01 -5.13
CA THR A 292 -4.65 -5.06 -3.76
C THR A 292 -4.74 -3.67 -3.12
N GLY A 293 -4.06 -2.68 -3.68
CA GLY A 293 -4.14 -1.27 -3.32
C GLY A 293 -5.35 -0.56 -3.93
N SER A 294 -6.19 -1.27 -4.70
CA SER A 294 -7.48 -0.77 -5.14
C SER A 294 -8.62 -1.34 -4.30
N ASN A 295 -9.67 -0.55 -4.07
CA ASN A 295 -10.86 -0.97 -3.31
C ASN A 295 -12.03 -1.46 -4.20
N ALA A 296 -11.84 -1.45 -5.51
CA ALA A 296 -12.85 -1.81 -6.51
C ALA A 296 -12.22 -2.52 -7.71
N LEU A 297 -13.08 -3.09 -8.56
CA LEU A 297 -12.69 -3.63 -9.86
C LEU A 297 -12.92 -2.56 -10.94
N PHE A 298 -11.93 -2.40 -11.82
CA PHE A 298 -11.95 -1.45 -12.93
C PHE A 298 -11.84 -2.22 -14.25
N PHE A 299 -12.55 -1.79 -15.30
CA PHE A 299 -12.69 -2.51 -16.58
C PHE A 299 -12.60 -1.58 -17.79
#